data_AF-A0A0E0CBW1-F1
#
_entry.id   AF-A0A0E0CBW1-F1
#
_cell.length_a   1.000
_cell.length_b   1.000
_cell.length_c   1.000
_cell.angle_alpha   90.00
_cell.angle_beta   90.00
_cell.angle_gamma   90.00
#
_symmetry.space_group_name_H-M   'P 1'
#
loop_
_entity.id
_entity.type
_entity.pdbx_description
1 polymer ?
#
loop_
_entity_poly.entity_id
_entity_poly.type
_entity_poly.pdbx_seq_one_letter_code
_entity_poly.pdbx_strand_id
1 'polypeptide(L)'
;MRACVRVVQLFTVPIHEALDTQMQRLEEGMFSRYNLGRRLLARGLVFGANAFVTALFPFMGDFVNLFGSFVLFPLTFMFPSMVVLKIQGKDEAGRWNRIWHWSIIVASSVLSVVTTAAAVRLIVHNASVYHFFADITHWT
;
A
#
# COMPACT_ATOMS: atom_id res chain seq x y z
N MET A 1 -24.49 5.05 1.90
CA MET A 1 -23.99 3.65 1.89
C MET A 1 -23.78 3.06 0.49
N ARG A 2 -24.77 3.07 -0.42
CA ARG A 2 -24.65 2.46 -1.77
C ARG A 2 -23.50 3.01 -2.65
N ALA A 3 -23.13 4.29 -2.51
CA ALA A 3 -22.02 4.88 -3.26
C ALA A 3 -20.65 4.32 -2.82
N CYS A 4 -20.40 4.22 -1.50
CA CYS A 4 -19.16 3.67 -0.96
C CYS A 4 -18.97 2.20 -1.37
N VAL A 5 -20.04 1.40 -1.31
CA VAL A 5 -20.02 0.00 -1.77
C VAL A 5 -19.64 -0.10 -3.24
N ARG A 6 -20.20 0.75 -4.11
CA ARG A 6 -19.84 0.76 -5.55
C ARG A 6 -18.37 1.10 -5.77
N VAL A 7 -17.82 2.06 -5.04
CA VAL A 7 -16.41 2.45 -5.15
C VAL A 7 -15.48 1.29 -4.77
N VAL A 8 -15.77 0.61 -3.66
CA VAL A 8 -14.96 -0.55 -3.24
C VAL A 8 -15.00 -1.68 -4.27
N GLN A 9 -16.18 -1.96 -4.83
CA GLN A 9 -16.32 -2.99 -5.88
C GLN A 9 -15.52 -2.63 -7.14
N LEU A 10 -15.54 -1.35 -7.56
CA LEU A 10 -14.79 -0.88 -8.73
C LEU A 10 -13.28 -1.10 -8.61
N PHE A 11 -12.70 -0.87 -7.43
CA PHE A 11 -11.27 -1.09 -7.20
C PHE A 11 -10.91 -2.55 -6.96
N THR A 12 -11.82 -3.34 -6.38
CA THR A 12 -11.53 -4.74 -6.02
C THR A 12 -11.48 -5.66 -7.25
N VAL A 13 -12.32 -5.42 -8.26
CA VAL A 13 -12.39 -6.24 -9.49
C VAL A 13 -11.03 -6.37 -10.20
N PRO A 14 -10.34 -5.28 -10.60
CA PRO A 14 -9.08 -5.39 -11.32
C PRO A 14 -7.96 -6.00 -10.47
N ILE A 15 -7.97 -5.77 -9.15
CA ILE A 15 -7.01 -6.38 -8.24
C ILE A 15 -7.20 -7.89 -8.19
N HIS A 16 -8.45 -8.35 -8.08
CA HIS A 16 -8.75 -9.78 -8.06
C HIS A 16 -8.41 -10.45 -9.39
N GLU A 17 -8.67 -9.77 -10.52
CA GLU A 17 -8.31 -10.26 -11.86
C GLU A 17 -6.80 -10.34 -12.07
N ALA A 18 -6.04 -9.31 -11.67
CA ALA A 18 -4.58 -9.31 -11.71
C ALA A 18 -3.99 -10.39 -10.79
N LEU A 19 -4.55 -10.58 -9.60
CA LEU A 19 -4.13 -11.62 -8.66
C LEU A 19 -4.37 -13.02 -9.23
N ASP A 20 -5.54 -13.28 -9.83
CA ASP A 20 -5.87 -14.59 -10.37
C ASP A 20 -5.02 -14.94 -11.59
N THR A 21 -4.75 -13.96 -12.46
CA THR A 21 -3.88 -14.15 -13.65
C THR A 21 -2.42 -14.36 -13.30
N GLN A 22 -1.88 -13.71 -12.26
CA GLN A 22 -0.49 -13.89 -11.82
C GLN A 22 -0.30 -15.18 -11.01
N MET A 23 -1.32 -15.58 -10.24
CA MET A 23 -1.24 -16.78 -9.40
C MET A 23 -1.66 -18.05 -10.14
N GLN A 24 -2.50 -18.02 -11.15
CA GLN A 24 -2.86 -19.26 -11.86
C GLN A 24 -1.90 -19.54 -13.01
N ARG A 25 -1.46 -20.80 -13.13
CA ARG A 25 -0.73 -21.24 -14.32
C ARG A 25 -1.76 -21.66 -15.36
N LEU A 26 -1.85 -20.91 -16.46
CA LEU A 26 -2.84 -21.08 -17.52
C LEU A 26 -2.73 -22.43 -18.29
N GLU A 27 -1.61 -23.14 -18.13
CA GLU A 27 -1.33 -24.42 -18.80
C GLU A 27 -1.86 -25.66 -18.04
N GLU A 28 -2.24 -25.52 -16.77
CA GLU A 28 -2.70 -26.65 -15.94
C GLU A 28 -4.20 -26.57 -15.63
N GLY A 29 -4.86 -27.74 -15.51
CA GLY A 29 -6.28 -27.81 -15.20
C GLY A 29 -6.66 -27.11 -13.89
N MET A 30 -7.87 -26.52 -13.83
CA MET A 30 -8.39 -25.78 -12.67
C MET A 30 -8.34 -26.53 -11.33
N PHE A 31 -8.32 -27.86 -11.35
CA PHE A 31 -8.31 -28.73 -10.16
C PHE A 31 -6.95 -29.40 -9.90
N SER A 32 -5.88 -28.97 -10.58
CA SER A 32 -4.52 -29.36 -10.20
C SER A 32 -4.25 -28.93 -8.75
N ARG A 33 -3.57 -29.79 -7.97
CA ARG A 33 -3.22 -29.51 -6.55
C ARG A 33 -2.50 -28.17 -6.39
N TYR A 34 -1.73 -27.77 -7.41
CA TYR A 34 -1.03 -26.50 -7.46
C TYR A 34 -1.97 -25.28 -7.59
N ASN A 35 -2.90 -25.34 -8.56
CA ASN A 35 -3.89 -24.28 -8.76
C ASN A 35 -4.89 -24.19 -7.60
N LEU A 36 -5.25 -25.31 -6.97
CA LEU A 36 -6.11 -25.31 -5.78
C LEU A 36 -5.43 -24.60 -4.59
N GLY A 37 -4.16 -24.89 -4.33
CA GLY A 37 -3.39 -24.22 -3.28
C GLY A 37 -3.26 -22.71 -3.51
N ARG A 38 -2.95 -22.29 -4.74
CA ARG A 38 -2.86 -20.87 -5.09
C ARG A 38 -4.21 -20.16 -5.06
N ARG A 39 -5.31 -20.84 -5.39
CA ARG A 39 -6.67 -20.30 -5.24
C ARG A 39 -7.05 -20.08 -3.78
N LEU A 40 -6.68 -21.03 -2.90
CA LEU A 40 -6.86 -20.87 -1.46
C LEU A 40 -5.99 -19.74 -0.90
N LEU A 41 -4.76 -19.58 -1.40
CA LEU A 41 -3.89 -18.46 -1.06
C LEU A 41 -4.51 -17.12 -1.50
N ALA A 42 -4.99 -17.03 -2.74
CA ALA A 42 -5.63 -15.83 -3.28
C ALA A 42 -6.84 -15.42 -2.45
N ARG A 43 -7.73 -16.38 -2.15
CA ARG A 43 -8.91 -16.16 -1.31
C ARG A 43 -8.50 -15.80 0.12
N GLY A 44 -7.56 -16.53 0.71
CA GLY A 44 -7.05 -16.28 2.05
C GLY A 44 -6.43 -14.89 2.19
N LEU A 45 -5.70 -14.43 1.18
CA LEU A 45 -5.10 -13.09 1.15
C LEU A 45 -6.18 -12.01 1.08
N VAL A 46 -7.18 -12.15 0.20
CA VAL A 46 -8.29 -11.18 0.11
C VAL A 46 -9.09 -11.14 1.42
N PHE A 47 -9.46 -12.29 1.98
CA PHE A 47 -10.19 -12.33 3.26
C PHE A 47 -9.34 -11.81 4.43
N GLY A 48 -8.08 -12.20 4.51
CA GLY A 48 -7.14 -11.76 5.54
C GLY A 48 -6.89 -10.26 5.48
N ALA A 49 -6.71 -9.69 4.28
CA ALA A 49 -6.56 -8.26 4.09
C ALA A 49 -7.81 -7.48 4.52
N ASN A 50 -9.01 -7.97 4.18
CA ASN A 50 -10.26 -7.36 4.64
C ASN A 50 -10.38 -7.40 6.18
N ALA A 51 -10.11 -8.56 6.80
CA ALA A 51 -10.14 -8.71 8.25
C ALA A 51 -9.11 -7.80 8.95
N PHE A 52 -7.91 -7.69 8.38
CA PHE A 52 -6.87 -6.79 8.86
C PHE A 52 -7.31 -5.32 8.81
N VAL A 53 -7.87 -4.87 7.67
CA VAL A 53 -8.40 -3.51 7.52
C VAL A 53 -9.53 -3.23 8.52
N THR A 54 -10.41 -4.20 8.78
CA THR A 54 -11.45 -4.08 9.81
C THR A 54 -10.87 -3.93 11.22
N ALA A 55 -9.83 -4.70 11.55
CA ALA A 55 -9.14 -4.58 12.85
C ALA A 55 -8.40 -3.23 13.00
N LEU A 56 -7.96 -2.64 11.89
CA LEU A 56 -7.31 -1.33 11.83
C LEU A 56 -8.26 -0.13 11.90
N PHE A 57 -9.57 -0.36 11.78
CA PHE A 57 -10.58 0.70 11.75
C PHE A 57 -10.47 1.74 12.90
N PRO A 58 -10.23 1.34 14.17
CA PRO A 58 -10.02 2.32 15.26
C PRO A 58 -8.80 3.24 15.09
N PHE A 59 -7.82 2.87 14.26
CA PHE A 59 -6.57 3.62 14.04
C PHE A 59 -6.40 4.09 12.59
N MET A 60 -7.47 4.06 11.79
CA MET A 60 -7.39 4.17 10.33
C MET A 60 -6.68 5.44 9.85
N GLY A 61 -6.83 6.56 10.57
CA GLY A 61 -6.13 7.81 10.27
C GLY A 61 -4.60 7.69 10.33
N ASP A 62 -4.07 7.03 11.35
CA ASP A 62 -2.61 6.86 11.53
C ASP A 62 -2.04 5.85 10.53
N PHE A 63 -2.79 4.80 10.21
CA PHE A 63 -2.40 3.83 9.19
C PHE A 63 -2.41 4.43 7.79
N VAL A 64 -3.42 5.23 7.44
CA VAL A 64 -3.44 5.97 6.16
C VAL A 64 -2.26 6.93 6.08
N ASN A 65 -1.92 7.61 7.18
CA ASN A 65 -0.72 8.46 7.24
C ASN A 65 0.58 7.65 7.04
N LEU A 66 0.69 6.45 7.62
CA LEU A 66 1.82 5.55 7.41
C LEU A 66 1.96 5.11 5.93
N PHE A 67 0.87 4.64 5.31
CA PHE A 67 0.90 4.23 3.91
C PHE A 67 1.12 5.43 2.96
N GLY A 68 0.59 6.61 3.30
CA GLY A 68 0.82 7.85 2.56
C GLY A 68 2.29 8.27 2.60
N SER A 69 2.88 8.31 3.78
CA SER A 69 4.30 8.65 3.96
C SER A 69 5.24 7.63 3.31
N PHE A 70 4.93 6.34 3.41
CA PHE A 70 5.79 5.28 2.90
C PHE A 70 5.63 5.02 1.40
N VAL A 71 4.40 4.95 0.89
CA VAL A 71 4.13 4.55 -0.50
C VAL A 71 3.84 5.76 -1.37
N LEU A 72 2.95 6.64 -0.93
CA LEU A 72 2.47 7.73 -1.78
C LEU A 72 3.56 8.76 -2.05
N PHE A 73 4.32 9.18 -1.04
CA PHE A 73 5.41 10.16 -1.19
C PHE A 73 6.48 9.76 -2.21
N PRO A 74 7.15 8.59 -2.09
CA PRO A 74 8.13 8.20 -3.08
C PRO A 74 7.45 7.92 -4.42
N LEU A 75 6.26 7.31 -4.45
CA LEU A 75 5.59 7.03 -5.73
C LEU A 75 5.25 8.31 -6.51
N THR A 76 4.81 9.39 -5.86
CA THR A 76 4.43 10.63 -6.55
C THR A 76 5.61 11.48 -6.98
N PHE A 77 6.72 11.49 -6.22
CA PHE A 77 7.88 12.34 -6.53
C PHE A 77 9.00 11.59 -7.24
N MET A 78 9.28 10.34 -6.85
CA MET A 78 10.34 9.53 -7.44
C MET A 78 9.93 9.01 -8.82
N PHE A 79 8.70 8.52 -8.99
CA PHE A 79 8.29 7.90 -10.26
C PHE A 79 8.33 8.87 -11.45
N PRO A 80 7.71 10.07 -11.40
CA PRO A 80 7.80 11.01 -12.51
C PRO A 80 9.23 11.48 -12.77
N SER A 81 10.00 11.73 -11.70
CA SER A 81 11.41 12.13 -11.81
C SER A 81 12.26 11.06 -12.50
N MET A 82 12.03 9.78 -12.20
CA MET A 82 12.73 8.66 -12.82
C MET A 82 12.33 8.49 -14.30
N VAL A 83 11.05 8.66 -14.63
CA VAL A 83 10.54 8.62 -16.00
C VAL A 83 11.18 9.75 -16.83
N VAL A 84 11.21 10.97 -16.31
CA VAL A 84 11.84 12.12 -16.97
C VAL A 84 13.34 11.89 -17.19
N LEU A 85 14.06 11.38 -16.18
CA LEU A 85 15.48 11.05 -16.31
C LEU A 85 15.75 9.95 -17.35
N LYS A 86 14.85 8.96 -17.47
CA LYS A 86 14.97 7.87 -18.45
C LYS A 86 14.69 8.36 -19.88
N ILE A 87 13.72 9.25 -20.05
CA ILE A 87 13.33 9.79 -21.36
C ILE A 87 14.37 10.82 -21.85
N GLN A 88 14.80 11.74 -20.99
CA GLN A 88 15.72 12.82 -21.38
C GLN A 88 17.21 12.44 -21.32
N GLY A 89 17.54 11.30 -20.70
CA GLY A 89 18.91 10.85 -20.48
C GLY A 89 19.69 10.41 -21.73
N LYS A 90 19.13 10.56 -22.94
CA LYS A 90 19.78 10.14 -24.19
C LYS A 90 20.34 11.25 -25.07
N ASP A 91 19.74 12.45 -25.14
CA ASP A 91 20.21 13.47 -26.10
C ASP A 91 20.30 14.94 -25.58
N GLU A 92 19.48 15.41 -24.63
CA GLU A 92 19.31 16.89 -24.47
C GLU A 92 19.23 17.41 -23.01
N ALA A 93 19.26 16.56 -21.97
CA ALA A 93 19.16 17.05 -20.59
C ALA A 93 20.47 17.66 -20.07
N GLY A 94 20.53 18.98 -19.99
CA GLY A 94 21.62 19.70 -19.33
C GLY A 94 21.88 19.19 -17.91
N ARG A 95 23.15 19.19 -17.48
CA ARG A 95 23.63 18.71 -16.16
C ARG A 95 22.79 19.22 -14.98
N TRP A 96 22.28 20.44 -15.08
CA TRP A 96 21.42 21.08 -14.09
C TRP A 96 20.09 20.37 -13.90
N ASN A 97 19.39 20.00 -14.98
CA ASN A 97 18.12 19.30 -14.90
C ASN A 97 18.27 17.91 -14.26
N ARG A 98 19.38 17.24 -14.57
CA ARG A 98 19.70 15.94 -13.98
C ARG A 98 19.90 16.04 -12.46
N ILE A 99 20.65 17.04 -11.99
CA ILE A 99 20.86 17.28 -10.56
C ILE A 99 19.54 17.60 -9.85
N TRP A 100 18.66 18.38 -10.49
CA TRP A 100 17.36 18.73 -9.94
C TRP A 100 16.45 17.51 -9.73
N HIS A 101 16.33 16.62 -10.72
CA HIS A 101 15.52 15.40 -10.54
C HIS A 101 16.14 14.42 -9.54
N TRP A 102 17.47 14.31 -9.51
CA TRP A 102 18.15 13.51 -8.50
C TRP A 102 17.96 14.05 -7.09
N SER A 103 17.97 15.37 -6.89
CA SER A 103 17.73 15.97 -5.57
C SER A 103 16.29 15.72 -5.11
N ILE A 104 15.29 15.78 -6.00
CA ILE A 104 13.90 15.43 -5.68
C ILE A 104 13.77 13.97 -5.24
N ILE A 105 14.44 13.05 -5.93
CA ILE A 105 14.43 11.62 -5.57
C ILE A 105 15.01 11.40 -4.17
N VAL A 106 16.17 12.00 -3.88
CA VAL A 106 16.83 11.86 -2.57
C VAL A 106 15.99 12.53 -1.48
N ALA A 107 15.54 13.76 -1.69
CA ALA A 107 14.76 14.51 -0.72
C ALA A 107 13.42 13.83 -0.39
N SER A 108 12.70 13.34 -1.41
CA SER A 108 11.43 12.62 -1.21
C SER A 108 11.65 11.28 -0.48
N SER A 109 12.75 10.59 -0.74
CA SER A 109 13.11 9.35 -0.03
C SER A 109 13.41 9.61 1.44
N VAL A 110 14.23 10.63 1.75
CA VAL A 110 14.52 11.02 3.14
C VAL A 110 13.25 11.45 3.86
N LEU A 111 12.42 12.27 3.20
CA LEU A 111 11.16 12.73 3.78
C LEU A 111 10.21 11.56 4.06
N SER A 112 10.13 10.58 3.14
CA SER A 112 9.34 9.36 3.33
C SER A 112 9.81 8.59 4.56
N VAL A 113 11.11 8.40 4.77
CA VAL A 113 11.66 7.71 5.95
C VAL A 113 11.33 8.45 7.25
N VAL A 114 11.53 9.78 7.28
CA VAL A 114 11.27 10.60 8.47
C VAL A 114 9.78 10.58 8.84
N THR A 115 8.91 10.76 7.85
CA THR A 115 7.45 10.77 8.06
C THR A 115 6.92 9.38 8.41
N THR A 116 7.46 8.32 7.82
CA THR A 116 7.16 6.92 8.19
C THR A 116 7.54 6.66 9.64
N ALA A 117 8.73 7.07 10.08
CA ALA A 117 9.16 6.91 11.47
C ALA A 117 8.24 7.65 12.45
N ALA A 118 7.79 8.86 12.08
CA ALA A 118 6.81 9.62 12.87
C ALA A 118 5.45 8.92 12.93
N ALA A 119 4.96 8.39 11.80
CA ALA A 119 3.70 7.65 11.74
C ALA A 119 3.73 6.37 12.58
N VAL A 120 4.84 5.61 12.54
CA VAL A 120 5.00 4.41 13.39
C VAL A 120 4.95 4.77 14.87
N ARG A 121 5.63 5.85 15.29
CA ARG A 121 5.58 6.32 16.69
C ARG A 121 4.15 6.67 17.11
N LEU A 122 3.39 7.32 16.23
CA LEU A 122 2.00 7.68 16.47
C LEU A 122 1.10 6.45 16.63
N ILE A 123 1.26 5.46 15.76
CA ILE A 123 0.51 4.18 15.85
C ILE A 123 0.80 3.47 17.17
N VAL A 124 2.06 3.38 17.58
CA VAL A 124 2.44 2.73 18.85
C VAL A 124 1.85 3.46 20.06
N HIS A 125 1.92 4.79 20.05
CA HIS A 125 1.33 5.61 21.11
C HIS A 125 -0.19 5.39 21.17
N ASN A 126 -0.88 5.50 20.05
CA ASN A 126 -2.33 5.37 20.01
C ASN A 126 -2.80 3.94 20.32
N ALA A 127 -2.09 2.90 19.87
CA ALA A 127 -2.39 1.52 20.21
C ALA A 127 -2.39 1.26 21.73
N SER A 128 -1.46 1.88 22.47
CA SER A 128 -1.39 1.75 23.94
C SER A 128 -2.61 2.37 24.65
N VAL A 129 -3.09 3.51 24.15
CA VAL A 129 -4.28 4.19 24.66
C VAL A 129 -5.54 3.36 24.42
N TYR A 130 -5.70 2.76 23.24
CA TYR A 130 -6.86 1.92 22.94
C TYR A 130 -6.87 0.59 23.70
N HIS A 131 -5.72 -0.03 23.97
CA HIS A 131 -5.65 -1.20 24.85
C HIS A 131 -6.12 -0.84 26.27
N PHE A 132 -5.75 0.35 26.76
CA PHE A 132 -6.21 0.85 28.06
C PHE A 132 -7.74 1.07 28.09
N PHE A 133 -8.34 1.57 27.01
CA PHE A 133 -9.80 1.73 26.90
C PHE A 133 -10.56 0.41 26.68
N ALA A 134 -9.94 -0.57 26.01
CA ALA A 134 -10.55 -1.89 25.80
C ALA A 134 -10.66 -2.68 27.12
N ASP A 135 -9.71 -2.49 28.05
CA ASP A 135 -9.65 -3.24 29.31
C ASP A 135 -10.62 -2.72 30.38
N ILE A 136 -11.03 -1.45 30.31
CA ILE A 136 -11.99 -0.84 31.24
C ILE A 136 -13.47 -1.10 30.89
N THR A 137 -13.77 -1.90 29.86
CA THR A 137 -15.17 -2.23 29.49
C THR A 137 -15.62 -3.58 30.07
N HIS A 138 -14.84 -4.20 30.96
CA HIS A 138 -15.28 -5.33 31.75
C HIS A 138 -15.77 -4.80 33.11
N TRP A 139 -17.10 -4.88 33.35
CA TRP A 139 -17.84 -4.51 34.58
C TRP A 139 -18.51 -3.11 34.65
N THR A 140 -19.62 -2.93 33.94
CA THR A 140 -20.90 -2.47 34.51
C THR A 140 -22.06 -3.12 33.78
#